data_AF-A0AAJ7W8K2-F1
#
_entry.id   AF-A0AAJ7W8K2-F1
#
_cell.length_a   1.000
_cell.length_b   1.000
_cell.length_c   1.000
_cell.angle_alpha   90.00
_cell.angle_beta   90.00
_cell.angle_gamma   90.00
#
_symmetry.space_group_name_H-M   'P 1'
#
loop_
_entity.id
_entity.type
_entity.pdbx_description
1 polymer ?
#
loop_
_entity_poly.entity_id
_entity_poly.type
_entity_poly.pdbx_seq_one_letter_code
_entity_poly.pdbx_strand_id
1 'polypeptide(L)'
;DSALNSLSLIEELGLSSKFIPIKMSHPSVQNRYIYADNAIHLVPSSLKGLLTKNSLLNRPLSSLIVNDFKAERVSKDDESIHSFIERRFGKDVAEKLAAPVLCGISGGD
;
A
#
# COMPACT_ATOMS: atom_id res chain seq x y z
N ASP A 1 11.80 13.38 -4.82
CA ASP A 1 11.81 14.52 -5.77
C ASP A 1 10.47 15.24 -5.82
N SER A 2 9.35 14.61 -6.22
CA SER A 2 8.05 15.30 -6.31
C SER A 2 7.58 15.99 -5.00
N ALA A 3 7.70 15.33 -3.84
CA ALA A 3 7.31 15.93 -2.56
C ALA A 3 8.15 17.16 -2.17
N LEU A 4 9.45 17.15 -2.49
CA LEU A 4 10.34 18.28 -2.23
C LEU A 4 10.00 19.45 -3.17
N ASN A 5 9.69 19.16 -4.43
CA ASN A 5 9.26 20.17 -5.39
C ASN A 5 7.96 20.83 -4.95
N SER A 6 6.99 20.05 -4.44
CA SER A 6 5.73 20.61 -3.90
C SER A 6 5.97 21.51 -2.68
N LEU A 7 6.91 21.16 -1.80
CA LEU A 7 7.27 22.00 -0.65
C LEU A 7 7.99 23.29 -1.07
N SER A 8 8.92 23.21 -2.03
CA SER A 8 9.57 24.40 -2.62
C SER A 8 8.54 25.36 -3.21
N LEU A 9 7.57 24.83 -3.96
CA LEU A 9 6.49 25.63 -4.54
C LEU A 9 5.63 26.30 -3.47
N ILE A 10 5.31 25.61 -2.36
CA ILE A 10 4.57 26.20 -1.24
C ILE A 10 5.35 27.40 -0.65
N GLU A 11 6.66 27.26 -0.52
CA GLU A 11 7.54 28.31 0.00
C GLU A 11 7.64 29.50 -0.97
N GLU A 12 7.89 29.22 -2.27
CA GLU A 12 7.97 30.23 -3.34
C GLU A 12 6.67 31.05 -3.48
N LEU A 13 5.51 30.42 -3.23
CA LEU A 13 4.21 31.08 -3.24
C LEU A 13 3.87 31.82 -1.93
N GLY A 14 4.76 31.78 -0.93
CA GLY A 14 4.53 32.39 0.38
C GLY A 14 3.39 31.75 1.18
N LEU A 15 3.07 30.48 0.91
CA LEU A 15 1.95 29.75 1.52
C LEU A 15 2.34 29.00 2.80
N SER A 16 3.61 29.07 3.23
CA SER A 16 4.13 28.33 4.39
C SER A 16 3.33 28.55 5.67
N SER A 17 2.80 29.77 5.90
CA SER A 17 1.97 30.08 7.09
C SER A 17 0.58 29.42 7.08
N LYS A 18 0.12 28.94 5.92
CA LYS A 18 -1.16 28.24 5.74
C LYS A 18 -0.99 26.72 5.72
N PHE A 19 0.25 26.22 5.69
CA PHE A 19 0.52 24.79 5.68
C PHE A 19 0.24 24.19 7.06
N ILE A 20 -0.62 23.18 7.10
CA ILE A 20 -0.98 22.47 8.33
C ILE A 20 -0.42 21.04 8.25
N PRO A 21 0.75 20.76 8.86
CA PRO A 21 1.35 19.44 8.81
C PRO A 21 0.63 18.44 9.73
N ILE A 22 0.51 17.19 9.26
CA ILE A 22 0.15 16.06 10.11
C ILE A 22 1.45 15.38 10.56
N LYS A 23 1.71 15.37 11.87
CA LYS A 23 2.91 14.75 12.44
C LYS A 23 2.88 13.23 12.26
N MET A 24 4.06 12.62 12.12
CA MET A 24 4.20 11.15 12.03
C MET A 24 3.66 10.39 13.25
N SER A 25 3.57 11.05 14.41
CA SER A 25 2.97 10.50 15.62
C SER A 25 1.44 10.51 15.61
N HIS A 26 0.80 11.16 14.62
CA HIS A 26 -0.64 11.27 14.56
C HIS A 26 -1.27 9.92 14.17
N PRO A 27 -2.35 9.47 14.84
CA PRO A 27 -2.99 8.18 14.55
C PRO A 27 -3.39 8.01 13.08
N SER A 28 -3.83 9.08 12.42
CA SER A 28 -4.22 9.06 10.99
C SER A 28 -3.06 8.78 10.02
N VAL A 29 -1.81 8.98 10.44
CA VAL A 29 -0.62 8.63 9.64
C VAL A 29 -0.24 7.17 9.88
N GLN A 30 -0.42 6.70 11.11
CA GLN A 30 0.03 5.38 11.55
C GLN A 30 -0.92 4.25 11.17
N ASN A 31 -2.22 4.55 11.06
CA ASN A 31 -3.24 3.53 10.89
C ASN A 31 -3.94 3.68 9.53
N ARG A 32 -3.93 2.59 8.76
CA ARG A 32 -4.75 2.42 7.55
C ARG A 32 -5.57 1.16 7.72
N TYR A 33 -6.82 1.20 7.28
CA TYR A 33 -7.75 0.09 7.47
C TYR A 33 -8.36 -0.36 6.15
N ILE A 34 -8.62 -1.66 6.04
CA ILE A 34 -9.36 -2.27 4.94
C ILE A 34 -10.56 -2.99 5.55
N TYR A 35 -11.74 -2.74 4.98
CA TYR A 35 -12.94 -3.50 5.33
C TYR A 35 -13.05 -4.72 4.41
N ALA A 36 -13.04 -5.91 4.99
CA ALA A 36 -13.16 -7.18 4.29
C ALA A 36 -13.74 -8.24 5.23
N ASP A 37 -14.37 -9.28 4.70
CA ASP A 37 -14.88 -10.41 5.50
C ASP A 37 -15.76 -9.97 6.70
N ASN A 38 -16.56 -8.91 6.53
CA ASN A 38 -17.38 -8.26 7.57
C ASN A 38 -16.60 -7.72 8.79
N ALA A 39 -15.31 -7.41 8.63
CA ALA A 39 -14.45 -6.86 9.67
C ALA A 39 -13.54 -5.74 9.15
N ILE A 40 -13.05 -4.93 10.07
CA ILE A 40 -12.06 -3.88 9.79
C ILE A 40 -10.67 -4.41 10.14
N HIS A 41 -9.78 -4.43 9.15
CA HIS A 41 -8.43 -4.94 9.28
C HIS A 41 -7.42 -3.80 9.25
N LEU A 42 -6.53 -3.75 10.24
CA LEU A 42 -5.40 -2.81 10.26
C LEU A 42 -4.32 -3.28 9.27
N VAL A 43 -3.95 -2.42 8.33
CA VAL A 43 -2.83 -2.64 7.42
C VAL A 43 -1.52 -2.34 8.17
N PRO A 44 -0.55 -3.26 8.17
CA PRO A 44 0.71 -3.03 8.87
C PRO A 44 1.47 -1.84 8.26
N SER A 45 1.77 -0.86 9.12
CA SER A 45 2.47 0.38 8.77
C SER A 45 3.96 0.36 9.18
N SER A 46 4.45 -0.76 9.68
CA SER A 46 5.85 -0.94 10.11
C SER A 46 6.39 -2.30 9.70
N LEU A 47 7.72 -2.39 9.55
CA LEU A 47 8.41 -3.65 9.23
C LEU A 47 8.11 -4.76 10.26
N LYS A 48 7.95 -4.40 11.54
CA LYS A 48 7.52 -5.35 12.59
C LYS A 48 6.12 -5.92 12.32
N GLY A 49 5.21 -5.09 11.81
CA GLY A 49 3.87 -5.50 11.39
C GLY A 49 3.85 -6.44 10.18
N LEU A 50 4.92 -6.49 9.38
CA LEU A 50 5.05 -7.45 8.27
C LEU A 50 5.34 -8.88 8.77
N LEU A 51 5.97 -9.01 9.94
CA LEU A 51 6.32 -10.32 10.50
C LEU A 51 5.17 -10.97 11.27
N THR A 52 4.19 -10.18 11.72
CA THR A 52 3.00 -10.67 12.43
C THR A 52 1.94 -11.23 11.47
N LYS A 53 1.17 -12.22 11.92
CA LYS A 53 0.06 -12.78 11.15
C LYS A 53 -0.96 -11.68 10.86
N ASN A 54 -1.18 -11.40 9.59
CA ASN A 54 -2.13 -10.39 9.16
C ASN A 54 -3.55 -11.00 9.19
N SER A 55 -4.49 -10.34 9.86
CA SER A 55 -5.88 -10.80 9.97
C SER A 55 -6.62 -10.83 8.63
N LEU A 56 -6.15 -10.08 7.63
CA LEU A 56 -6.73 -9.99 6.29
C LEU A 56 -6.31 -11.15 5.39
N LEU A 57 -5.04 -11.59 5.47
CA LEU A 57 -4.47 -12.60 4.57
C LEU A 57 -4.39 -14.00 5.19
N ASN A 58 -4.68 -14.14 6.48
CA ASN A 58 -4.59 -15.41 7.23
C ASN A 58 -3.19 -16.08 7.21
N ARG A 59 -2.15 -15.38 6.72
CA ARG A 59 -0.75 -15.82 6.64
C ARG A 59 0.21 -14.65 6.94
N PRO A 60 1.47 -14.91 7.35
CA PRO A 60 2.45 -13.84 7.58
C PRO A 60 2.86 -13.19 6.26
N LEU A 61 3.11 -11.87 6.27
CA LEU A 61 3.51 -11.15 5.04
C LEU A 61 4.92 -11.55 4.57
N SER A 62 5.75 -12.16 5.43
CA SER A 62 7.02 -12.77 5.00
C SER A 62 6.85 -13.86 3.95
N SER A 63 5.70 -14.56 3.93
CA SER A 63 5.39 -15.54 2.88
C SER A 63 5.30 -14.90 1.49
N LEU A 64 4.95 -13.62 1.41
CA LEU A 64 4.88 -12.88 0.15
C LEU A 64 6.25 -12.69 -0.48
N ILE A 65 7.27 -12.44 0.35
CA ILE A 65 8.66 -12.32 -0.11
C ILE A 65 9.12 -13.66 -0.72
N VAL A 66 8.81 -14.77 -0.05
CA VAL A 66 9.14 -16.11 -0.57
C VAL A 66 8.43 -16.40 -1.88
N ASN A 67 7.16 -16.01 -2.02
CA ASN A 67 6.41 -16.19 -3.27
C ASN A 67 7.02 -15.37 -4.40
N ASP A 68 7.43 -14.12 -4.13
CA ASP A 68 8.03 -13.25 -5.14
C ASP A 68 9.36 -13.79 -5.68
N PHE A 69 10.19 -14.38 -4.81
CA PHE A 69 11.43 -15.05 -5.24
C PHE A 69 11.19 -16.30 -6.09
N LYS A 70 10.05 -16.97 -5.92
CA LYS A 70 9.66 -18.16 -6.70
C LYS A 70 8.90 -17.82 -7.98
N ALA A 71 8.37 -16.60 -8.07
CA ALA A 71 7.53 -16.19 -9.18
C ALA A 71 8.33 -16.10 -10.48
N GLU A 72 7.81 -16.75 -11.53
CA GLU A 72 8.40 -16.67 -12.85
C GLU A 72 8.37 -15.23 -13.37
N ARG A 73 9.46 -14.81 -14.00
CA ARG A 73 9.52 -13.52 -14.69
C ARG A 73 8.87 -13.67 -16.05
N VAL A 74 7.79 -12.92 -16.28
CA VAL A 74 7.10 -12.87 -17.56
C VAL A 74 7.51 -11.58 -18.26
N SER A 75 7.90 -11.67 -19.54
CA SER A 75 8.09 -10.51 -20.41
C SER A 75 6.82 -10.34 -21.23
N LYS A 76 5.97 -9.39 -20.82
CA LYS A 76 4.74 -9.02 -21.52
C LYS A 76 4.71 -7.50 -21.63
N ASP A 77 4.35 -6.99 -22.81
CA ASP A 77 4.36 -5.55 -23.09
C ASP A 77 3.36 -4.77 -22.23
N ASP A 78 2.20 -5.37 -21.92
CA ASP A 78 1.18 -4.81 -21.02
C ASP A 78 0.57 -5.93 -20.15
N GLU A 79 1.07 -6.05 -18.93
CA GLU A 79 0.53 -6.94 -17.90
C GLU A 79 -0.35 -6.14 -16.95
N SER A 80 -1.59 -6.61 -16.72
CA SER A 80 -2.47 -5.98 -15.73
C SER A 80 -1.86 -6.04 -14.33
N ILE A 81 -2.16 -5.03 -13.50
CA ILE A 81 -1.68 -5.00 -12.12
C ILE A 81 -2.18 -6.21 -11.34
N HIS A 82 -3.44 -6.62 -11.56
CA HIS A 82 -4.00 -7.82 -10.94
C HIS A 82 -3.19 -9.07 -11.28
N SER A 83 -2.95 -9.35 -12.56
CA SER A 83 -2.18 -10.53 -12.99
C SER A 83 -0.76 -10.54 -12.43
N PHE A 84 -0.09 -9.38 -12.41
CA PHE A 84 1.25 -9.23 -11.85
C PHE A 84 1.28 -9.56 -10.35
N ILE A 85 0.35 -8.99 -9.58
CA ILE A 85 0.29 -9.19 -8.13
C ILE A 85 -0.13 -10.62 -7.78
N GLU A 86 -1.12 -11.19 -8.48
CA GLU A 86 -1.56 -12.56 -8.28
C GLU A 86 -0.42 -13.56 -8.51
N ARG A 87 0.33 -13.40 -9.61
CA ARG A 87 1.47 -14.26 -9.95
C ARG A 87 2.59 -14.21 -8.90
N ARG A 88 2.89 -13.01 -8.38
CA ARG A 88 4.02 -12.81 -7.45
C ARG A 88 3.67 -13.07 -6.00
N PHE A 89 2.48 -12.66 -5.58
CA PHE A 89 2.11 -12.60 -4.18
C PHE A 89 0.91 -13.47 -3.83
N GLY A 90 0.12 -13.87 -4.83
CA GLY A 90 -1.07 -14.69 -4.65
C GLY A 90 -2.36 -13.89 -4.79
N LYS A 91 -3.45 -14.62 -5.09
CA LYS A 91 -4.78 -14.06 -5.35
C LYS A 91 -5.35 -13.26 -4.17
N ASP A 92 -5.18 -13.75 -2.95
CA ASP A 92 -5.60 -13.07 -1.73
C ASP A 92 -4.97 -11.67 -1.58
N VAL A 93 -3.71 -11.49 -1.99
CA VAL A 93 -3.04 -10.18 -1.98
C VAL A 93 -3.58 -9.28 -3.07
N ALA A 94 -3.79 -9.81 -4.27
CA ALA A 94 -4.36 -9.06 -5.38
C ALA A 94 -5.74 -8.50 -5.00
N GLU A 95 -6.63 -9.35 -4.48
CA GLU A 95 -8.02 -8.99 -4.20
C GLU A 95 -8.18 -8.21 -2.89
N LYS A 96 -7.52 -8.63 -1.79
CA LYS A 96 -7.79 -8.05 -0.47
C LYS A 96 -6.87 -6.87 -0.12
N LEU A 97 -5.74 -6.71 -0.80
CA LEU A 97 -4.78 -5.65 -0.48
C LEU A 97 -4.54 -4.71 -1.67
N ALA A 98 -4.17 -5.24 -2.83
CA ALA A 98 -3.80 -4.40 -3.97
C ALA A 98 -5.01 -3.67 -4.56
N ALA A 99 -6.12 -4.36 -4.82
CA ALA A 99 -7.33 -3.73 -5.35
C ALA A 99 -7.83 -2.56 -4.48
N PRO A 100 -8.01 -2.69 -3.15
CA PRO A 100 -8.39 -1.55 -2.30
C PRO A 100 -7.42 -0.36 -2.35
N VAL A 101 -6.11 -0.62 -2.49
CA VAL A 101 -5.10 0.45 -2.62
C VAL A 101 -5.25 1.17 -3.96
N LEU A 102 -5.43 0.43 -5.04
CA LEU A 102 -5.63 0.99 -6.38
C LEU A 102 -6.92 1.79 -6.45
N CYS A 103 -8.03 1.25 -5.92
CA CYS A 103 -9.29 1.97 -5.76
C CYS A 103 -9.10 3.28 -4.98
N GLY A 104 -8.29 3.27 -3.90
CA GLY A 104 -8.02 4.47 -3.12
C GLY A 104 -7.16 5.53 -3.82
N ILE A 105 -6.38 5.14 -4.84
CA ILE A 105 -5.52 6.06 -5.60
C ILE A 105 -6.24 6.59 -6.85
N SER A 106 -6.82 5.69 -7.66
CA SER A 106 -7.38 6.01 -8.98
C SER A 106 -8.89 5.80 -9.08
N GLY A 107 -9.52 5.11 -8.13
CA GLY A 107 -10.91 4.66 -8.27
C GLY A 107 -11.12 3.59 -9.35
N GLY A 108 -10.04 2.94 -9.79
CA GLY A 108 -10.07 1.90 -10.82
C GLY A 108 -10.47 0.51 -10.32
N ASP A 109 -10.48 -0.43 -11.27
CA ASP A 109 -10.75 -1.87 -11.12
C ASP A 109 -9.46 -2.67 -11.38
#